data_AF-A0A7C2GXQ2-F1
#
_entry.id   AF-A0A7C2GXQ2-F1
#
_cell.length_a   1.000
_cell.length_b   1.000
_cell.length_c   1.000
_cell.angle_alpha   90.00
_cell.angle_beta   90.00
_cell.angle_gamma   90.00
#
_symmetry.space_group_name_H-M   'P 1'
#
loop_
_entity.id
_entity.type
_entity.pdbx_description
1 polymer ?
#
loop_
_entity_poly.entity_id
_entity_poly.type
_entity_poly.pdbx_seq_one_letter_code
_entity_poly.pdbx_strand_id
1 'polypeptide(L)'
;MGLIIEAKQTKTVPREPCDFILVSGEPYADHPLSGIGVIARVLASQGWRVGVIGRPDWRRPEEFERLGRPRLAFGVTSGSMDSLLRNYTPFL
;
A
#
# COMPACT_ATOMS: atom_id res chain seq x y z
N MET A 1 9.32 15.87 7.52
CA MET A 1 9.33 15.39 6.11
C MET A 1 8.97 13.90 6.16
N GLY A 2 7.70 13.54 5.97
CA GLY A 2 7.27 12.15 6.15
C GLY A 2 7.76 11.24 5.04
N LEU A 3 7.96 9.98 5.40
CA LEU A 3 8.55 8.96 4.55
C LEU A 3 7.45 8.01 4.10
N ILE A 4 7.30 7.86 2.78
CA ILE A 4 6.47 6.80 2.19
C ILE A 4 7.41 5.67 1.79
N ILE A 5 7.17 4.50 2.37
CA ILE A 5 7.92 3.29 2.08
C ILE A 5 7.02 2.39 1.23
N GLU A 6 7.38 2.23 -0.03
CA GLU A 6 6.72 1.23 -0.88
C GLU A 6 7.39 -0.12 -0.67
N ALA A 7 6.60 -1.16 -0.39
CA ALA A 7 7.07 -2.53 -0.42
C ALA A 7 7.30 -2.96 -1.88
N LYS A 8 8.40 -2.52 -2.50
CA LYS A 8 8.90 -3.15 -3.73
C LYS A 8 9.25 -4.60 -3.45
N GLN A 9 9.15 -5.46 -4.47
CA GLN A 9 9.31 -6.94 -4.46
C GLN A 9 10.53 -7.47 -3.68
N THR A 10 11.47 -6.60 -3.31
CA THR A 10 12.61 -6.87 -2.44
C THR A 10 12.21 -7.01 -0.97
N LYS A 11 12.51 -8.16 -0.36
CA LYS A 11 12.39 -8.43 1.08
C LYS A 11 13.41 -7.59 1.87
N THR A 12 13.11 -6.31 2.09
CA THR A 12 13.84 -5.45 3.02
C THR A 12 12.88 -4.97 4.08
N VAL A 13 12.92 -5.60 5.25
CA VAL A 13 12.18 -5.13 6.42
C VAL A 13 12.78 -3.78 6.82
N PRO A 14 12.01 -2.69 6.88
CA PRO A 14 12.50 -1.41 7.35
C PRO A 14 13.08 -1.57 8.77
N ARG A 15 14.26 -0.97 9.01
CA ARG A 15 14.94 -1.04 10.32
C ARG A 15 14.10 -0.41 11.44
N GLU A 16 13.16 0.45 11.09
CA GLU A 16 12.22 1.09 12.00
C GLU A 16 10.78 0.84 11.53
N PRO A 17 9.87 0.48 12.45
CA PRO A 17 8.52 0.05 12.08
C PRO A 17 7.67 1.20 11.51
N CYS A 18 6.84 0.88 10.51
CA CYS A 18 5.84 1.80 9.98
C CYS A 18 4.75 2.10 11.01
N ASP A 19 4.20 3.30 11.00
CA ASP A 19 3.05 3.64 11.85
C ASP A 19 1.75 3.11 11.25
N PHE A 20 1.58 3.30 9.95
CA PHE A 20 0.46 2.79 9.17
C PHE A 20 0.98 1.88 8.06
N ILE A 21 0.29 0.76 7.83
CA ILE A 21 0.50 -0.08 6.64
C ILE A 21 -0.78 -0.10 5.83
N LEU A 22 -0.69 0.29 4.57
CA LEU A 22 -1.80 0.33 3.63
C LEU A 22 -1.66 -0.82 2.62
N VAL A 23 -2.68 -1.66 2.53
CA VAL A 23 -2.75 -2.79 1.60
C VAL A 23 -3.71 -2.43 0.48
N SER A 24 -3.22 -2.53 -0.76
CA SER A 24 -3.97 -2.21 -1.97
C SER A 24 -4.13 -3.41 -2.89
N GLY A 25 -5.33 -3.57 -3.44
CA GLY A 25 -5.62 -4.51 -4.52
C GLY A 25 -5.00 -4.12 -5.88
N GLU A 26 -4.54 -2.89 -6.04
CA GLU A 26 -3.85 -2.36 -7.22
C GLU A 26 -2.37 -2.07 -6.93
N PRO A 27 -1.48 -2.02 -7.95
CA PRO A 27 -0.13 -1.52 -7.75
C PRO A 27 -0.17 -0.09 -7.20
N TYR A 28 0.73 0.22 -6.29
CA TYR A 28 0.83 1.57 -5.75
C TYR A 28 1.25 2.54 -6.86
N ALA A 29 0.50 3.64 -6.98
CA ALA A 29 0.82 4.76 -7.85
C ALA A 29 0.69 6.05 -7.03
N ASP A 30 1.76 6.84 -6.98
CA ASP A 30 1.73 8.17 -6.35
C ASP A 30 1.04 9.15 -7.31
N HIS A 31 -0.29 9.02 -7.42
CA HIS A 31 -1.13 9.79 -8.33
C HIS A 31 -2.40 10.29 -7.62
N PRO A 32 -2.91 11.50 -7.88
CA PRO A 32 -4.10 12.04 -7.22
C PRO A 32 -5.38 11.23 -7.46
N LEU A 33 -5.44 10.44 -8.54
CA LEU A 33 -6.57 9.52 -8.80
C LEU A 33 -6.43 8.18 -8.05
N SER A 34 -5.29 7.92 -7.44
CA SER A 34 -5.11 6.77 -6.55
C SER A 34 -5.53 7.17 -5.13
N GLY A 35 -6.65 6.63 -4.65
CA GLY A 35 -7.13 6.91 -3.30
C GLY A 35 -6.07 6.57 -2.23
N ILE A 36 -5.32 5.50 -2.44
CA ILE A 36 -4.23 5.10 -1.53
C ILE A 36 -3.02 6.02 -1.61
N GLY A 37 -2.71 6.57 -2.79
CA GLY A 37 -1.68 7.60 -2.97
C GLY A 37 -2.01 8.85 -2.17
N VAL A 38 -3.24 9.36 -2.29
CA VAL A 38 -3.70 10.54 -1.53
C VAL A 38 -3.64 10.29 -0.03
N ILE A 39 -4.16 9.16 0.46
CA ILE A 39 -4.14 8.82 1.89
C ILE A 39 -2.69 8.71 2.40
N ALA A 40 -1.81 8.02 1.66
CA ALA A 40 -0.41 7.88 2.02
C ALA A 40 0.31 9.24 2.07
N ARG A 41 0.07 10.13 1.10
CA ARG A 41 0.61 11.49 1.08
C ARG A 41 0.12 12.34 2.25
N VAL A 42 -1.16 12.25 2.61
CA VAL A 42 -1.72 12.99 3.75
C VAL A 42 -1.12 12.48 5.06
N LEU A 43 -1.05 11.17 5.27
CA LEU A 43 -0.45 10.60 6.47
C LEU A 43 1.05 10.94 6.57
N ALA A 44 1.78 10.89 5.45
CA ALA A 44 3.17 11.31 5.41
C ALA A 44 3.35 12.82 5.65
N SER A 45 2.45 13.69 5.17
CA SER A 45 2.56 15.14 5.42
C SER A 45 2.37 15.48 6.91
N GLN A 46 1.60 14.66 7.64
CA GLN A 46 1.44 14.74 9.10
C GLN A 46 2.65 14.17 9.88
N GLY A 47 3.67 13.65 9.18
CA GLY A 47 4.90 13.13 9.81
C GLY A 47 4.86 11.65 10.18
N TRP A 48 3.80 10.93 9.82
CA TRP A 48 3.71 9.49 10.04
C TRP A 48 4.52 8.71 9.01
N ARG A 49 5.01 7.54 9.40
CA ARG A 49 5.67 6.60 8.49
C ARG A 49 4.62 5.67 7.90
N VAL A 50 4.46 5.74 6.59
CA VAL A 50 3.44 4.96 5.88
C VAL A 50 4.11 3.92 5.02
N GLY A 51 3.75 2.67 5.23
CA GLY A 51 4.09 1.55 4.38
C GLY A 51 2.96 1.25 3.40
N VAL A 52 3.27 0.96 2.13
CA VAL A 52 2.25 0.54 1.16
C VAL A 52 2.61 -0.81 0.54
N ILE A 53 1.65 -1.75 0.55
CA ILE A 53 1.73 -3.08 -0.07
C ILE A 53 0.73 -3.10 -1.23
N GLY A 54 1.23 -3.04 -2.47
CA GLY A 54 0.40 -3.13 -3.67
C GLY A 54 0.35 -4.56 -4.22
N ARG A 55 -0.85 -5.05 -4.55
CA ARG A 55 -1.10 -6.38 -5.11
C ARG A 55 -0.35 -7.52 -4.37
N PRO A 56 -0.59 -7.73 -3.06
CA PRO A 56 -0.07 -8.93 -2.40
C PRO A 56 -0.69 -10.20 -3.01
N ASP A 57 0.08 -11.29 -3.06
CA ASP A 57 -0.49 -12.61 -3.34
C ASP A 57 -1.34 -13.05 -2.15
N TRP A 58 -2.66 -13.08 -2.32
CA TRP A 58 -3.62 -13.45 -1.27
C TRP A 58 -3.47 -14.91 -0.80
N ARG A 59 -2.78 -15.76 -1.56
CA ARG A 59 -2.51 -17.15 -1.19
C ARG A 59 -1.32 -17.28 -0.24
N ARG A 60 -0.53 -16.20 -0.07
CA ARG A 60 0.71 -16.20 0.69
C ARG A 60 0.64 -15.19 1.84
N PRO A 61 0.46 -15.64 3.09
CA PRO A 61 0.36 -14.74 4.24
C PRO A 61 1.62 -13.88 4.43
N GLU A 62 2.79 -14.41 4.06
CA GLU A 62 4.07 -13.71 4.08
C GLU A 62 4.12 -12.42 3.27
N GLU A 63 3.26 -12.26 2.24
CA GLU A 63 3.20 -11.03 1.45
C GLU A 63 2.63 -9.85 2.25
N PHE A 64 1.74 -10.12 3.22
CA PHE A 64 1.19 -9.12 4.12
C PHE A 64 2.17 -8.74 5.24
N GLU A 65 3.13 -9.64 5.55
CA GLU A 65 4.11 -9.47 6.61
C GLU A 65 5.40 -8.76 6.15
N ARG A 66 5.52 -8.42 4.86
CA ARG A 66 6.74 -7.82 4.24
C ARG A 66 7.22 -6.55 4.92
N LEU A 67 6.31 -5.76 5.49
CA LEU A 67 6.62 -4.50 6.18
C LEU A 67 6.62 -4.64 7.72
N GLY A 68 6.41 -5.85 8.24
CA GLY A 68 6.30 -6.12 9.67
C GLY A 68 4.99 -5.62 10.29
N ARG A 69 4.97 -5.48 11.62
CA ARG A 69 3.80 -5.03 12.38
C ARG A 69 3.73 -3.49 12.43
N PRO A 70 2.61 -2.86 12.07
CA PRO A 70 2.44 -1.42 12.19
C PRO A 70 2.30 -1.01 13.66
N ARG A 71 2.72 0.21 13.98
CA ARG A 71 2.57 0.76 15.34
C ARG A 71 1.12 1.15 15.66
N LEU A 72 0.35 1.58 14.67
CA LEU A 72 -1.00 2.11 14.85
C LEU A 72 -2.07 1.22 14.20
N ALA A 73 -2.05 1.09 12.87
CA ALA A 73 -3.13 0.40 12.17
C ALA A 73 -2.75 -0.12 10.77
N PHE A 74 -3.57 -1.07 10.29
CA PHE A 74 -3.64 -1.46 8.89
C PHE A 74 -4.82 -0.78 8.19
N GLY A 75 -4.61 -0.25 7.00
CA GLY A 75 -5.67 0.16 6.08
C GLY A 75 -5.73 -0.81 4.90
N VAL A 76 -6.92 -1.27 4.52
CA VAL A 76 -7.10 -2.19 3.39
C VAL A 76 -8.05 -1.56 2.39
N THR A 77 -7.68 -1.57 1.10
CA THR A 77 -8.50 -1.07 0.01
C THR A 77 -8.38 -1.94 -1.23
N SER A 78 -9.46 -2.05 -2.01
CA SER A 78 -9.46 -2.69 -3.33
C SER A 78 -8.71 -1.87 -4.39
N GLY A 79 -8.47 -0.58 -4.12
CA GLY A 79 -7.97 0.39 -5.09
C GLY A 79 -9.09 1.17 -5.78
N SER A 80 -8.71 2.04 -6.72
CA SER A 80 -9.63 2.89 -7.50
C SER A 80 -10.35 2.13 -8.62
N MET A 81 -9.88 0.94 -9.01
CA MET A 81 -10.50 0.11 -10.03
C MET A 81 -11.49 -0.89 -9.43
N ASP A 82 -12.69 -0.97 -10.00
CA ASP A 82 -13.66 -1.99 -9.66
C ASP A 82 -13.31 -3.35 -10.31
N SER A 83 -13.98 -4.40 -9.84
CA SER A 83 -13.73 -5.77 -10.30
C SER A 83 -14.19 -6.05 -11.74
N LEU A 84 -15.16 -5.32 -12.26
CA LEU A 84 -15.66 -5.48 -13.62
C LEU A 84 -14.64 -4.93 -14.62
N LEU A 85 -14.15 -3.71 -14.40
CA LEU A 85 -13.08 -3.12 -15.23
C LEU A 85 -11.82 -3.99 -15.23
N ARG A 86 -11.41 -4.49 -14.05
CA ARG A 86 -10.17 -5.25 -13.91
C ARG A 86 -10.21 -6.62 -14.61
N ASN A 87 -11.36 -7.30 -14.63
CA ASN A 87 -11.45 -8.69 -15.12
C ASN A 87 -12.03 -8.81 -16.53
N TYR A 88 -12.90 -7.88 -16.95
CA TYR A 88 -13.70 -8.04 -18.17
C TYR A 88 -13.41 -6.97 -19.23
N THR A 89 -12.93 -5.79 -18.83
CA THR A 89 -12.64 -4.70 -19.78
C THR A 89 -11.32 -3.99 -19.45
N PRO A 90 -10.18 -4.71 -19.42
CA PRO A 90 -8.89 -4.03 -19.34
C PRO A 90 -8.76 -3.10 -20.57
N PHE A 91 -8.34 -1.86 -20.35
CA PHE A 91 -7.93 -0.97 -21.44
C PHE A 91 -6.87 -1.71 -22.26
N LEU A 92 -7.17 -1.95 -23.55
CA LEU A 92 -6.28 -2.59 -24.53
C LEU A 92 -4.95 -1.84 -24.63
#